data_AF-A0A849S4Y4-F1
#
_entry.id   AF-A0A849S4Y4-F1
#
_cell.length_a   1.000
_cell.length_b   1.000
_cell.length_c   1.000
_cell.angle_alpha   90.00
_cell.angle_beta   90.00
_cell.angle_gamma   90.00
#
_symmetry.space_group_name_H-M   'P 1'
#
loop_
_entity.id
_entity.type
_entity.pdbx_description
1 polymer ?
#
loop_
_entity_poly.entity_id
_entity_poly.type
_entity_poly.pdbx_seq_one_letter_code
_entity_poly.pdbx_strand_id
1 'polypeptide(L)'
;MEDFTGAYLARKNDIFALPRNQNHAVAIFHLGGIAIECRLKAMLLKYHRITKLGFKVSDSEKSKRIGDAMYDNPILNPGHNLLKAIEDMPVLNAAALSDSYFFGHLENIRRPLGLSNPDYINLRYIPDTQQAISAWQDSFNYINQWLQQNNRIIL
;
A
#
# COMPACT_ATOMS: atom_id res chain seq x y z
N MET A 1 -9.01 15.48 -7.87
CA MET A 1 -7.86 14.91 -7.12
C MET A 1 -8.28 13.52 -6.71
N GLU A 2 -7.45 12.51 -6.94
CA GLU A 2 -7.81 11.12 -6.64
C GLU A 2 -7.93 10.95 -5.12
N ASP A 3 -9.12 10.55 -4.64
CA ASP A 3 -9.38 10.34 -3.21
C ASP A 3 -8.85 8.97 -2.78
N PHE A 4 -7.53 8.90 -2.56
CA PHE A 4 -6.88 7.68 -2.10
C PHE A 4 -7.33 7.25 -0.70
N THR A 5 -7.78 8.18 0.16
CA THR A 5 -8.27 7.82 1.50
C THR A 5 -9.63 7.15 1.41
N GLY A 6 -10.55 7.73 0.64
CA GLY A 6 -11.85 7.13 0.36
C GLY A 6 -11.70 5.77 -0.34
N ALA A 7 -10.81 5.66 -1.32
CA ALA A 7 -10.54 4.40 -2.02
C ALA A 7 -10.01 3.31 -1.07
N TYR A 8 -9.07 3.64 -0.16
CA TYR A 8 -8.61 2.73 0.88
C TYR A 8 -9.77 2.20 1.75
N LEU A 9 -10.62 3.11 2.25
CA LEU A 9 -11.74 2.74 3.11
C LEU A 9 -12.76 1.87 2.38
N ALA A 10 -13.10 2.23 1.14
CA ALA A 10 -14.03 1.45 0.32
C ALA A 10 -13.50 0.04 0.07
N ARG A 11 -12.26 -0.11 -0.40
CA ARG A 11 -11.65 -1.43 -0.67
C ARG A 11 -11.49 -2.27 0.60
N LYS A 12 -11.14 -1.65 1.72
CA LYS A 12 -11.08 -2.33 3.02
C LYS A 12 -12.47 -2.81 3.47
N ASN A 13 -13.54 -2.06 3.20
CA ASN A 13 -14.88 -2.51 3.52
C ASN A 13 -15.35 -3.64 2.58
N ASP A 14 -15.02 -3.55 1.29
CA ASP A 14 -15.38 -4.57 0.30
C ASP A 14 -14.85 -5.96 0.70
N ILE A 15 -13.60 -6.06 1.15
CA ILE A 15 -13.02 -7.35 1.58
C ILE A 15 -13.76 -7.97 2.78
N PHE A 16 -14.33 -7.16 3.68
CA PHE A 16 -15.07 -7.64 4.85
C PHE A 16 -16.54 -7.93 4.54
N ALA A 17 -17.08 -7.36 3.47
CA ALA A 17 -18.46 -7.55 3.03
C ALA A 17 -18.65 -8.83 2.19
N LEU A 18 -17.56 -9.43 1.68
CA LEU A 18 -17.63 -10.62 0.84
C LEU A 18 -18.22 -11.84 1.62
N PRO A 19 -19.18 -12.57 1.03
CA PRO A 19 -19.81 -13.73 1.66
C PRO A 19 -18.80 -14.82 2.08
N ARG A 20 -18.82 -15.20 3.36
CA ARG A 20 -17.86 -16.19 3.92
C ARG A 20 -18.11 -17.63 3.46
N ASN A 21 -19.27 -17.91 2.85
CA ASN A 21 -19.65 -19.23 2.35
C ASN A 21 -19.20 -19.47 0.89
N GLN A 22 -18.46 -18.53 0.29
CA GLN A 22 -17.92 -18.64 -1.06
C GLN A 22 -16.39 -18.47 -1.04
N ASN A 23 -15.69 -19.06 -2.01
CA ASN A 23 -14.25 -18.84 -2.15
C ASN A 23 -13.99 -17.50 -2.86
N HIS A 24 -13.71 -16.47 -2.07
CA HIS A 24 -13.34 -15.14 -2.56
C HIS A 24 -11.87 -14.80 -2.33
N ALA A 25 -10.99 -15.79 -2.11
CA ALA A 25 -9.60 -15.54 -1.73
C ALA A 25 -8.87 -14.62 -2.73
N VAL A 26 -8.98 -14.87 -4.03
CA VAL A 26 -8.38 -14.02 -5.08
C VAL A 26 -8.88 -12.57 -4.99
N ALA A 27 -10.20 -12.38 -4.85
CA ALA A 27 -10.79 -11.04 -4.75
C ALA A 27 -10.34 -10.33 -3.45
N ILE A 28 -10.32 -11.03 -2.33
CA ILE A 28 -9.84 -10.51 -1.04
C ILE A 28 -8.39 -10.05 -1.15
N PHE A 29 -7.53 -10.89 -1.72
CA PHE A 29 -6.11 -10.59 -1.91
C PHE A 29 -5.89 -9.38 -2.83
N HIS A 30 -6.60 -9.35 -3.95
CA HIS A 30 -6.53 -8.25 -4.92
C HIS A 30 -6.98 -6.92 -4.31
N LEU A 31 -8.19 -6.89 -3.75
CA LEU A 31 -8.78 -5.68 -3.17
C LEU A 31 -8.02 -5.22 -1.93
N GLY A 32 -7.53 -6.14 -1.11
CA GLY A 32 -6.71 -5.82 0.05
C GLY A 32 -5.35 -5.22 -0.33
N GLY A 33 -4.70 -5.74 -1.36
CA GLY A 33 -3.48 -5.13 -1.90
C GLY A 33 -3.73 -3.71 -2.42
N ILE A 34 -4.83 -3.49 -3.17
CA ILE A 34 -5.24 -2.15 -3.62
C ILE A 34 -5.53 -1.23 -2.42
N ALA A 35 -6.17 -1.73 -1.37
CA ALA A 35 -6.41 -0.94 -0.17
C ALA A 35 -5.09 -0.42 0.42
N ILE A 36 -4.08 -1.29 0.59
CA ILE A 36 -2.75 -0.88 1.09
C ILE A 36 -2.07 0.11 0.14
N GLU A 37 -2.15 -0.11 -1.18
CA GLU A 37 -1.63 0.83 -2.19
C GLU A 37 -2.24 2.22 -2.02
N CYS A 38 -3.58 2.33 -1.97
CA CYS A 38 -4.27 3.59 -1.79
C CYS A 38 -3.90 4.25 -0.46
N ARG A 39 -3.76 3.46 0.61
CA ARG A 39 -3.33 3.97 1.92
C ARG A 39 -1.94 4.59 1.85
N LEU A 40 -0.99 3.93 1.21
CA LEU A 40 0.38 4.42 1.03
C LEU A 40 0.44 5.68 0.14
N LYS A 41 -0.36 5.74 -0.94
CA LYS A 41 -0.46 6.94 -1.78
C LYS A 41 -1.03 8.14 -1.03
N ALA A 42 -2.07 7.94 -0.22
CA ALA A 42 -2.60 8.98 0.64
C ALA A 42 -1.56 9.49 1.66
N MET A 43 -0.79 8.56 2.24
CA MET A 43 0.32 8.88 3.15
C MET A 43 1.42 9.65 2.43
N LEU A 44 1.79 9.27 1.21
CA LEU A 44 2.82 9.92 0.40
C LEU A 44 2.47 11.39 0.08
N LEU A 45 1.24 11.65 -0.36
CA LEU A 45 0.75 13.02 -0.60
C LEU A 45 0.90 13.89 0.65
N LYS A 46 0.48 13.33 1.79
CA LYS A 46 0.51 14.01 3.08
C LYS A 46 1.94 14.25 3.57
N TYR A 47 2.81 13.24 3.47
CA TYR A 47 4.21 13.29 3.89
C TYR A 47 4.92 14.46 3.22
N HIS A 48 4.80 14.55 1.90
CA HIS A 48 5.47 15.55 1.07
C HIS A 48 4.73 16.89 0.99
N ARG A 49 3.53 17.02 1.58
CA ARG A 49 2.69 18.23 1.53
C ARG A 49 2.36 18.64 0.07
N ILE A 50 2.09 17.66 -0.76
CA ILE A 50 1.70 17.82 -2.17
C ILE A 50 0.23 17.44 -2.35
N THR A 51 -0.35 17.88 -3.47
CA THR A 51 -1.78 17.69 -3.73
C THR A 51 -2.07 16.67 -4.82
N LYS A 52 -1.09 16.31 -5.65
CA LYS A 52 -1.23 15.27 -6.67
C LYS A 52 0.08 14.51 -6.89
N LEU A 53 -0.04 13.26 -7.33
CA LEU A 53 1.08 12.44 -7.80
C LEU A 53 1.16 12.54 -9.33
N GLY A 54 2.36 12.81 -9.86
CA GLY A 54 2.61 12.82 -11.31
C GLY A 54 3.22 11.52 -11.80
N PHE A 55 2.92 11.10 -13.03
CA PHE A 55 3.55 9.91 -13.64
C PHE A 55 4.88 10.24 -14.34
N LYS A 56 5.06 11.49 -14.74
CA LYS A 56 6.29 12.03 -15.33
C LYS A 56 6.83 13.14 -14.45
N VAL A 57 8.15 13.38 -14.51
CA VAL A 57 8.79 14.46 -13.77
C VAL A 57 8.16 15.82 -14.11
N SER A 58 7.82 16.06 -15.39
CA SER A 58 7.13 17.28 -15.84
C SER A 58 5.77 17.53 -15.16
N ASP A 59 5.12 16.45 -14.72
CA ASP A 59 3.76 16.47 -14.19
C ASP A 59 3.73 16.29 -12.66
N SER A 60 4.91 16.07 -12.07
CA SER A 60 5.10 15.83 -10.63
C SER A 60 5.06 17.12 -9.82
N GLU A 61 4.58 17.01 -8.58
CA GLU A 61 4.82 18.05 -7.58
C GLU A 61 6.13 17.75 -6.86
N LYS A 62 6.83 18.82 -6.47
CA LYS A 62 8.00 18.71 -5.60
C LYS A 62 7.60 18.60 -4.14
N SER A 63 8.37 17.85 -3.35
CA SER A 63 8.20 17.77 -1.91
C SER A 63 8.34 19.14 -1.25
N LYS A 64 7.39 19.50 -0.38
CA LYS A 64 7.39 20.73 0.42
C LYS A 64 7.70 20.44 1.90
N ARG A 65 8.18 19.24 2.23
CA ARG A 65 8.57 18.83 3.59
C ARG A 65 9.98 19.35 3.91
N ILE A 66 10.07 20.50 4.56
CA ILE A 66 11.36 21.12 4.94
C ILE A 66 12.14 20.19 5.87
N GLY A 67 13.45 20.05 5.63
CA GLY A 67 14.35 19.23 6.44
C GLY A 67 14.32 17.72 6.11
N ASP A 68 13.48 17.30 5.17
CA ASP A 68 13.48 15.94 4.64
C ASP A 68 14.45 15.80 3.45
N ALA A 69 15.04 14.62 3.28
CA ALA A 69 15.98 14.34 2.19
C ALA A 69 15.35 14.52 0.79
N MET A 70 14.03 14.43 0.68
CA MET A 70 13.30 14.62 -0.58
C MET A 70 12.88 16.08 -0.81
N TYR A 71 13.20 17.04 0.06
CA TYR A 71 12.81 18.44 -0.10
C TYR A 71 13.21 19.01 -1.47
N ASP A 72 12.28 19.71 -2.15
CA ASP A 72 12.42 20.27 -3.50
C ASP A 72 12.68 19.24 -4.63
N ASN A 73 12.67 17.94 -4.32
CA ASN A 73 12.75 16.86 -5.32
C ASN A 73 11.35 16.47 -5.83
N PRO A 74 11.22 16.07 -7.10
CA PRO A 74 9.97 15.62 -7.69
C PRO A 74 9.47 14.32 -7.04
N ILE A 75 8.18 14.27 -6.71
CA ILE A 75 7.53 13.07 -6.17
C ILE A 75 6.63 12.46 -7.23
N LEU A 76 6.99 11.25 -7.64
CA LEU A 76 6.28 10.51 -8.68
C LEU A 76 5.22 9.58 -8.08
N ASN A 77 4.24 9.22 -8.90
CA ASN A 77 3.30 8.17 -8.58
C ASN A 77 4.06 6.82 -8.56
N PRO A 78 4.06 6.08 -7.44
CA PRO A 78 4.73 4.78 -7.35
C PRO A 78 4.01 3.69 -8.16
N GLY A 79 2.88 4.00 -8.80
CA GLY A 79 2.05 3.02 -9.50
C GLY A 79 1.52 2.00 -8.50
N HIS A 80 1.78 0.72 -8.76
CA HIS A 80 1.41 -0.40 -7.88
C HIS A 80 2.58 -0.87 -6.98
N ASN A 81 3.71 -0.16 -7.01
CA ASN A 81 4.90 -0.54 -6.25
C ASN A 81 4.81 -0.06 -4.80
N LEU A 82 4.37 -0.95 -3.90
CA LEU A 82 4.22 -0.66 -2.47
C LEU A 82 5.56 -0.28 -1.81
N LEU A 83 6.67 -0.93 -2.20
CA LEU A 83 8.00 -0.66 -1.65
C LEU A 83 8.45 0.74 -2.02
N LYS A 84 8.29 1.14 -3.29
CA LYS A 84 8.64 2.48 -3.76
C LYS A 84 7.88 3.57 -3.01
N ALA A 85 6.59 3.36 -2.75
CA ALA A 85 5.79 4.30 -1.97
C ALA A 85 6.36 4.53 -0.56
N ILE A 86 6.93 3.50 0.07
CA ILE A 86 7.56 3.57 1.38
C ILE A 86 8.95 4.22 1.29
N GLU A 87 9.78 3.80 0.32
CA GLU A 87 11.11 4.35 0.06
C GLU A 87 11.08 5.87 -0.18
N ASP A 88 10.05 6.35 -0.87
CA ASP A 88 9.85 7.78 -1.14
C ASP A 88 9.48 8.58 0.12
N MET A 89 9.20 7.94 1.25
CA MET A 89 9.01 8.56 2.56
C MET A 89 10.16 8.19 3.52
N PRO A 90 11.33 8.86 3.47
CA PRO A 90 12.55 8.40 4.16
C PRO A 90 12.40 8.08 5.64
N VAL A 91 11.65 8.89 6.40
CA VAL A 91 11.45 8.66 7.83
C VAL A 91 10.54 7.44 8.08
N LEU A 92 9.53 7.23 7.23
CA LEU A 92 8.69 6.03 7.28
C LEU A 92 9.49 4.78 6.88
N ASN A 93 10.35 4.89 5.86
CA ASN A 93 11.22 3.80 5.42
C ASN A 93 12.20 3.39 6.53
N ALA A 94 12.80 4.35 7.24
CA ALA A 94 13.66 4.07 8.38
C ALA A 94 12.93 3.33 9.51
N ALA A 95 11.67 3.72 9.79
CA ALA A 95 10.83 3.00 10.74
C ALA A 95 10.52 1.57 10.27
N ALA A 96 10.23 1.38 8.97
CA ALA A 96 9.98 0.07 8.38
C ALA A 96 11.20 -0.84 8.44
N LEU A 97 12.40 -0.31 8.17
CA LEU A 97 13.68 -1.05 8.29
C LEU A 97 14.02 -1.45 9.74
N SER A 98 13.51 -0.70 10.72
CA SER A 98 13.71 -0.99 12.14
C SER A 98 12.74 -2.07 12.66
N ASP A 99 11.71 -2.40 11.89
CA ASP A 99 10.73 -3.44 12.22
C ASP A 99 11.05 -4.73 11.45
N SER A 100 11.53 -5.75 12.17
CA SER A 100 11.95 -7.03 11.59
C SER A 100 10.85 -7.81 10.87
N TYR A 101 9.57 -7.51 11.13
CA TYR A 101 8.43 -8.25 10.58
C TYR A 101 7.78 -7.52 9.40
N PHE A 102 7.97 -6.21 9.31
CA PHE A 102 7.24 -5.35 8.38
C PHE A 102 7.35 -5.82 6.92
N PHE A 103 8.57 -6.01 6.40
CA PHE A 103 8.74 -6.40 5.00
C PHE A 103 8.25 -7.82 4.69
N GLY A 104 8.27 -8.73 5.68
CA GLY A 104 7.68 -10.06 5.52
C GLY A 104 6.16 -9.99 5.34
N HIS A 105 5.48 -9.20 6.18
CA HIS A 105 4.04 -8.98 6.03
C HIS A 105 3.70 -8.21 4.75
N LEU A 106 4.50 -7.21 4.37
CA LEU A 106 4.30 -6.45 3.14
C LEU A 106 4.45 -7.34 1.89
N GLU A 107 5.40 -8.26 1.89
CA GLU A 107 5.59 -9.21 0.79
C GLU A 107 4.39 -10.16 0.66
N ASN A 108 3.79 -10.59 1.77
CA ASN A 108 2.55 -11.37 1.75
C ASN A 108 1.38 -10.58 1.15
N ILE A 109 1.33 -9.26 1.33
CA ILE A 109 0.34 -8.41 0.64
C ILE A 109 0.65 -8.32 -0.85
N ARG A 110 1.92 -8.12 -1.20
CA ARG A 110 2.36 -7.91 -2.58
C ARG A 110 2.20 -9.17 -3.43
N ARG A 111 2.53 -10.33 -2.86
CA ARG A 111 2.52 -11.65 -3.51
C ARG A 111 1.83 -12.68 -2.63
N PRO A 112 0.49 -12.61 -2.51
CA PRO A 112 -0.27 -13.45 -1.60
C PRO A 112 -0.26 -14.93 -1.99
N LEU A 113 0.05 -15.25 -3.24
CA LEU A 113 0.21 -16.62 -3.74
C LEU A 113 1.68 -17.07 -3.77
N GLY A 114 2.61 -16.29 -3.21
CA GLY A 114 4.05 -16.60 -3.17
C GLY A 114 4.86 -15.98 -4.32
N LEU A 115 6.20 -16.09 -4.20
CA LEU A 115 7.17 -15.34 -5.03
C LEU A 115 7.09 -15.62 -6.53
N SER A 116 6.75 -16.85 -6.92
CA SER A 116 6.65 -17.27 -8.32
C SER A 116 5.31 -16.92 -8.97
N ASN A 117 4.38 -16.30 -8.22
CA ASN A 117 3.05 -15.98 -8.68
C ASN A 117 2.87 -14.47 -8.96
N PRO A 118 1.83 -14.09 -9.72
CA PRO A 118 1.52 -12.70 -9.99
C PRO A 118 1.32 -11.90 -8.70
N ASP A 119 1.62 -10.60 -8.77
CA ASP A 119 1.33 -9.69 -7.66
C ASP A 119 -0.18 -9.46 -7.48
N TYR A 120 -0.53 -8.82 -6.37
CA TYR A 120 -1.91 -8.50 -6.01
C TYR A 120 -2.71 -7.82 -7.13
N ILE A 121 -2.08 -7.05 -8.02
CA ILE A 121 -2.77 -6.41 -9.15
C ILE A 121 -3.17 -7.42 -10.21
N ASN A 122 -2.24 -8.30 -10.58
CA ASN A 122 -2.44 -9.27 -11.65
C ASN A 122 -3.27 -10.49 -11.21
N LEU A 123 -3.58 -10.63 -9.92
CA LEU A 123 -4.52 -11.65 -9.42
C LEU A 123 -5.90 -11.59 -10.07
N ARG A 124 -6.31 -10.44 -10.61
CA ARG A 124 -7.60 -10.31 -11.35
C ARG A 124 -7.74 -11.25 -12.56
N TYR A 125 -6.63 -11.85 -13.00
CA TYR A 125 -6.59 -12.83 -14.10
C TYR A 125 -6.50 -14.27 -13.62
N ILE A 126 -6.50 -14.50 -12.30
CA ILE A 126 -6.49 -15.83 -11.70
C ILE A 126 -7.92 -16.19 -11.31
N PRO A 127 -8.47 -17.33 -11.76
CA PRO A 127 -9.87 -17.69 -11.49
C PRO A 127 -10.09 -18.05 -10.02
N ASP A 128 -9.17 -18.80 -9.42
CA ASP A 128 -9.27 -19.30 -8.05
C ASP A 128 -7.91 -19.55 -7.40
N THR A 129 -7.93 -19.86 -6.10
CA THR A 129 -6.75 -20.29 -5.37
C THR A 129 -7.14 -21.21 -4.21
N GLN A 130 -6.22 -22.09 -3.84
CA GLN A 130 -6.29 -22.90 -2.62
C GLN A 130 -5.54 -22.26 -1.44
N GLN A 131 -4.90 -21.11 -1.66
CA GLN A 131 -4.16 -20.41 -0.62
C GLN A 131 -5.11 -19.95 0.50
N ALA A 132 -4.76 -20.29 1.73
CA ALA A 132 -5.54 -19.91 2.90
C ALA A 132 -5.53 -18.38 3.11
N ILE A 133 -6.70 -17.82 3.41
CA ILE A 133 -6.86 -16.37 3.65
C ILE A 133 -6.25 -15.96 5.00
N SER A 134 -6.20 -16.84 6.01
CA SER A 134 -5.81 -16.50 7.38
C SER A 134 -4.44 -15.83 7.49
N ALA A 135 -3.39 -16.45 6.93
CA ALA A 135 -2.03 -15.91 7.00
C ALA A 135 -1.89 -14.56 6.27
N TRP A 136 -2.61 -14.41 5.15
CA TRP A 136 -2.69 -13.13 4.45
C TRP A 136 -3.45 -12.08 5.27
N GLN A 137 -4.55 -12.46 5.91
CA GLN A 137 -5.36 -11.58 6.74
C GLN A 137 -4.57 -11.07 7.95
N ASP A 138 -3.76 -11.92 8.57
CA ASP A 138 -2.86 -11.53 9.65
C ASP A 138 -1.85 -10.48 9.16
N SER A 139 -1.29 -10.69 7.97
CA SER A 139 -0.38 -9.71 7.34
C SER A 139 -1.10 -8.41 6.99
N PHE A 140 -2.33 -8.48 6.52
CA PHE A 140 -3.13 -7.30 6.20
C PHE A 140 -3.46 -6.49 7.44
N ASN A 141 -3.87 -7.16 8.53
CA ASN A 141 -4.14 -6.53 9.81
C ASN A 141 -2.87 -5.89 10.38
N TYR A 142 -1.75 -6.60 10.35
CA TYR A 142 -0.44 -6.10 10.78
C TYR A 142 -0.08 -4.80 10.06
N ILE A 143 -0.07 -4.81 8.72
CA ILE A 143 0.31 -3.64 7.93
C ILE A 143 -0.63 -2.46 8.20
N ASN A 144 -1.94 -2.69 8.28
CA ASN A 144 -2.89 -1.62 8.60
C ASN A 144 -2.61 -0.99 9.97
N GLN A 145 -2.39 -1.81 11.00
CA GLN A 145 -2.09 -1.34 12.35
C GLN A 145 -0.76 -0.58 12.38
N TRP A 146 0.26 -1.10 11.71
CA TRP A 146 1.58 -0.48 11.61
C TRP A 146 1.51 0.90 10.93
N LEU A 147 0.82 1.00 9.78
CA LEU A 147 0.64 2.26 9.06
C LEU A 147 -0.20 3.26 9.87
N GLN A 148 -1.14 2.79 10.70
CA GLN A 148 -1.93 3.63 11.59
C GLN A 148 -1.07 4.19 12.74
N GLN A 149 -0.26 3.37 13.39
CA GLN A 149 0.63 3.77 14.48
C GLN A 149 1.69 4.79 13.99
N ASN A 150 2.22 4.57 12.80
CA ASN A 150 3.22 5.44 12.18
C ASN A 150 2.62 6.65 11.44
N ASN A 151 1.29 6.84 11.47
CA ASN A 151 0.64 7.98 10.81
C ASN A 151 1.13 9.35 11.35
N ARG A 152 1.65 9.38 12.58
CA ARG A 152 2.23 10.60 13.19
C ARG A 152 3.55 11.02 12.54
N ILE A 153 4.31 10.09 12.00
CA ILE A 153 5.58 10.37 11.28
C ILE A 153 5.34 11.25 10.04
N ILE A 154 4.12 11.21 9.53
CA ILE A 154 3.69 11.75 8.22
C ILE A 154 3.04 13.13 8.39
N LEU A 155 2.71 13.50 9.63
CA LEU A 155 2.30 14.87 9.99
C LEU A 155 3.52 15.82 9.88
#